data_AF-A0A1G3J1Y4-F1
#
_entry.id   AF-A0A1G3J1Y4-F1
#
_cell.length_a   1.000
_cell.length_b   1.000
_cell.length_c   1.000
_cell.angle_alpha   90.00
_cell.angle_beta   90.00
_cell.angle_gamma   90.00
#
_symmetry.space_group_name_H-M   'P 1'
#
loop_
_entity.id
_entity.type
_entity.pdbx_description
1 polymer ?
#
loop_
_entity_poly.entity_id
_entity_poly.type
_entity_poly.pdbx_seq_one_letter_code
_entity_poly.pdbx_strand_id
1 'polypeptide(L)'
;MKNPVEYIPIFTTLFSIYFFQEIYKHYQLKKKDYLLWWALGVLTFGLGTLSESINILFGWSEANLKYWYIVGALLGGYPLAQGSVYLLMNKRFAHITTLFFILLIITASYFVISTPVELPTSFNNKLTGSVFAWKWVRYFSPLINIYAFLFLVGGAIYSAYKYYKQGIKEAPFKGNIFIAIGGLLPGIGGSFTRAGYVEVLYVTEFIGLVAIYYGYKIIKENKVFLNTDRSS
;
A
#
# COMPACT_ATOMS: atom_id res chain seq x y z
N MET A 1 -26.41 3.17 -14.65
CA MET A 1 -25.09 2.89 -15.28
C MET A 1 -24.02 3.16 -14.23
N LYS A 2 -23.02 2.29 -14.08
CA LYS A 2 -21.94 2.48 -13.09
C LYS A 2 -21.11 3.71 -13.46
N ASN A 3 -20.72 4.50 -12.47
CA ASN A 3 -19.89 5.68 -12.67
C ASN A 3 -18.53 5.24 -13.24
N PRO A 4 -17.99 5.88 -14.31
CA PRO A 4 -16.68 5.54 -14.87
C PRO A 4 -15.55 5.45 -13.83
N VAL A 5 -15.64 6.25 -12.75
CA VAL A 5 -14.67 6.24 -11.63
C VAL A 5 -14.61 4.89 -10.92
N GLU A 6 -15.69 4.11 -10.91
CA GLU A 6 -15.70 2.77 -10.30
C GLU A 6 -14.82 1.76 -11.04
N TYR A 7 -14.42 2.04 -12.29
CA TYR A 7 -13.53 1.17 -13.08
C TYR A 7 -12.04 1.48 -12.88
N ILE A 8 -11.69 2.55 -12.15
CA ILE A 8 -10.29 2.91 -11.85
C ILE A 8 -9.48 1.78 -11.18
N PRO A 9 -10.03 0.95 -10.28
CA PRO A 9 -9.28 -0.16 -9.68
C PRO A 9 -8.71 -1.15 -10.71
N ILE A 10 -9.33 -1.29 -11.89
CA ILE A 10 -8.80 -2.15 -12.96
C ILE A 10 -7.48 -1.59 -13.47
N PHE A 11 -7.45 -0.29 -13.77
CA PHE A 11 -6.23 0.39 -14.20
C PHE A 11 -5.16 0.37 -13.12
N THR A 12 -5.54 0.53 -11.87
CA THR A 12 -4.63 0.46 -10.72
C THR A 12 -4.02 -0.93 -10.57
N THR A 13 -4.82 -1.97 -10.76
CA THR A 13 -4.36 -3.37 -10.76
C THR A 13 -3.35 -3.62 -11.88
N LEU A 14 -3.67 -3.22 -13.12
CA LEU A 14 -2.75 -3.37 -14.25
C LEU A 14 -1.45 -2.60 -14.04
N PHE A 15 -1.53 -1.38 -13.51
CA PHE A 15 -0.35 -0.57 -13.23
C PHE A 15 0.50 -1.16 -12.08
N SER A 16 -0.12 -1.73 -11.05
CA SER A 16 0.60 -2.42 -9.97
C SER A 16 1.38 -3.63 -10.47
N ILE A 17 0.86 -4.38 -11.46
CA ILE A 17 1.57 -5.52 -12.05
C ILE A 17 2.85 -5.02 -12.75
N TYR A 18 2.73 -3.96 -13.55
CA TYR A 18 3.88 -3.33 -14.20
C TYR A 18 4.91 -2.84 -13.16
N PHE A 19 4.46 -2.11 -12.15
CA PHE A 19 5.35 -1.55 -11.13
C PHE A 19 6.02 -2.64 -10.28
N PHE A 20 5.28 -3.70 -9.93
CA PHE A 20 5.81 -4.89 -9.27
C PHE A 20 6.97 -5.50 -10.06
N GLN A 21 6.79 -5.70 -11.37
CA GLN A 21 7.84 -6.24 -12.23
C GLN A 21 9.09 -5.36 -12.23
N GLU A 22 8.94 -4.03 -12.25
CA GLU A 22 10.05 -3.09 -12.19
C GLU A 22 10.84 -3.14 -10.87
N ILE A 23 10.15 -3.27 -9.73
CA ILE A 23 10.83 -3.44 -8.43
C ILE A 23 11.45 -4.83 -8.32
N TYR A 24 10.74 -5.87 -8.77
CA TYR A 24 11.22 -7.24 -8.66
C TYR A 24 12.47 -7.49 -9.50
N LYS A 25 12.54 -6.96 -10.73
CA LYS A 25 13.78 -6.97 -11.54
C LYS A 25 14.92 -6.26 -10.81
N HIS A 26 14.65 -5.11 -10.19
CA HIS A 26 15.65 -4.38 -9.41
C HIS A 26 16.10 -5.18 -8.17
N TYR A 27 15.19 -5.88 -7.50
CA TYR A 27 15.50 -6.80 -6.40
C TYR A 27 16.39 -7.96 -6.87
N GLN A 28 16.10 -8.57 -8.02
CA GLN A 28 16.92 -9.64 -8.58
C GLN A 28 18.38 -9.20 -8.80
N LEU A 29 18.61 -7.94 -9.17
CA LEU A 29 19.95 -7.39 -9.37
C LEU A 29 20.66 -6.99 -8.07
N LYS A 30 19.94 -6.43 -7.08
CA LYS A 30 20.56 -5.85 -5.88
C LYS A 30 20.45 -6.71 -4.61
N LYS A 31 19.52 -7.66 -4.58
CA LYS A 31 19.22 -8.58 -3.47
C LYS A 31 19.12 -7.88 -2.10
N LYS A 32 18.44 -6.73 -2.05
CA LYS A 32 18.21 -5.96 -0.81
C LYS A 32 16.82 -6.23 -0.26
N ASP A 33 16.74 -6.50 1.05
CA ASP A 33 15.47 -6.84 1.73
C ASP A 33 14.37 -5.80 1.52
N TYR A 34 14.72 -4.50 1.59
CA TYR A 34 13.73 -3.43 1.40
C TYR A 34 13.07 -3.47 0.01
N LEU A 35 13.78 -3.90 -1.04
CA LEU A 35 13.22 -4.02 -2.39
C LEU A 35 12.26 -5.20 -2.49
N LEU A 36 12.54 -6.31 -1.78
CA LEU A 36 11.61 -7.43 -1.71
C LEU A 36 10.32 -7.00 -1.02
N TRP A 37 10.43 -6.32 0.12
CA TRP A 37 9.28 -5.78 0.85
C TRP A 37 8.47 -4.77 0.03
N TRP A 38 9.14 -3.90 -0.73
CA TRP A 38 8.45 -2.98 -1.63
C TRP A 38 7.75 -3.70 -2.78
N ALA A 39 8.37 -4.73 -3.38
CA ALA A 39 7.72 -5.54 -4.39
C ALA A 39 6.47 -6.22 -3.82
N LEU A 40 6.59 -6.87 -2.65
CA LEU A 40 5.45 -7.48 -1.96
C LEU A 40 4.35 -6.46 -1.66
N GLY A 41 4.71 -5.23 -1.29
CA GLY A 41 3.75 -4.17 -1.01
C GLY A 41 2.99 -3.69 -2.23
N VAL A 42 3.68 -3.50 -3.36
CA VAL A 42 2.99 -3.18 -4.63
C VAL A 42 2.11 -4.34 -5.10
N LEU A 43 2.55 -5.59 -4.87
CA LEU A 43 1.76 -6.77 -5.17
C LEU A 43 0.47 -6.81 -4.33
N THR A 44 0.56 -6.68 -3.01
CA THR A 44 -0.62 -6.72 -2.13
C THR A 44 -1.56 -5.55 -2.36
N PHE A 45 -1.02 -4.36 -2.66
CA PHE A 45 -1.80 -3.21 -3.12
C PHE A 45 -2.61 -3.56 -4.37
N GLY A 46 -1.95 -4.13 -5.38
CA GLY A 46 -2.60 -4.57 -6.62
C GLY A 46 -3.66 -5.65 -6.42
N LEU A 47 -3.44 -6.59 -5.50
CA LEU A 47 -4.42 -7.61 -5.12
C LEU A 47 -5.65 -7.01 -4.43
N GLY A 48 -5.46 -5.95 -3.61
CA GLY A 48 -6.55 -5.17 -3.04
C GLY A 48 -7.43 -4.53 -4.12
N THR A 49 -6.82 -3.82 -5.07
CA THR A 49 -7.54 -3.16 -6.17
C THR A 49 -8.12 -4.17 -7.17
N LEU A 50 -7.53 -5.36 -7.29
CA LEU A 50 -8.10 -6.47 -8.06
C LEU A 50 -9.42 -6.92 -7.43
N SER A 51 -9.47 -7.02 -6.11
CA SER A 51 -10.71 -7.37 -5.41
C SER A 51 -11.82 -6.34 -5.62
N GLU A 52 -11.47 -5.05 -5.64
CA GLU A 52 -12.40 -3.97 -5.98
C GLU A 52 -12.87 -4.06 -7.44
N SER A 53 -11.95 -4.37 -8.35
CA SER A 53 -12.27 -4.64 -9.76
C SER A 53 -13.24 -5.81 -9.90
N ILE A 54 -13.02 -6.90 -9.17
CA ILE A 54 -13.92 -8.06 -9.12
C ILE A 54 -15.30 -7.63 -8.62
N ASN A 55 -15.37 -6.83 -7.55
CA ASN A 55 -16.64 -6.33 -7.01
C ASN A 55 -17.42 -5.50 -8.04
N ILE A 56 -16.71 -4.71 -8.85
CA ILE A 56 -17.34 -3.92 -9.91
C ILE A 56 -17.78 -4.75 -11.11
N LEU A 57 -17.02 -5.77 -11.51
CA LEU A 57 -17.34 -6.56 -12.70
C LEU A 57 -18.36 -7.66 -12.41
N PHE A 58 -18.23 -8.34 -11.27
CA PHE A 58 -18.98 -9.54 -10.94
C PHE A 58 -19.95 -9.35 -9.77
N GLY A 59 -19.92 -8.19 -9.12
CA GLY A 59 -20.76 -7.89 -7.97
C GLY A 59 -20.13 -8.31 -6.65
N TRP A 60 -20.86 -8.03 -5.58
CA TRP A 60 -20.41 -8.30 -4.22
C TRP A 60 -20.53 -9.79 -3.88
N SER A 61 -19.52 -10.32 -3.20
CA SER A 61 -19.56 -11.64 -2.58
C SER A 61 -18.81 -11.63 -1.25
N GLU A 62 -19.25 -12.47 -0.32
CA GLU A 62 -18.62 -12.59 1.00
C GLU A 62 -17.15 -13.03 0.89
N ALA A 63 -16.84 -13.97 -0.02
CA ALA A 63 -15.48 -14.43 -0.26
C ALA A 63 -14.57 -13.29 -0.73
N ASN A 64 -15.06 -12.46 -1.67
CA ASN A 64 -14.31 -11.31 -2.16
C ASN A 64 -14.15 -10.23 -1.07
N LEU A 65 -15.16 -10.01 -0.22
CA LEU A 65 -15.04 -9.11 0.94
C LEU A 65 -13.92 -9.53 1.88
N LYS A 66 -13.90 -10.81 2.28
CA LYS A 66 -12.90 -11.34 3.21
C LYS A 66 -11.50 -11.27 2.60
N TYR A 67 -11.38 -11.61 1.32
CA TYR A 67 -10.15 -11.47 0.56
C TYR A 67 -9.68 -10.01 0.53
N TRP A 68 -10.51 -9.07 0.08
CA TRP A 68 -10.22 -7.63 0.04
C TRP A 68 -9.75 -7.10 1.39
N TYR A 69 -10.44 -7.49 2.47
CA TYR A 69 -10.09 -7.00 3.79
C TYR A 69 -8.69 -7.45 4.22
N ILE A 70 -8.29 -8.67 3.89
CA ILE A 70 -6.95 -9.18 4.17
C ILE A 70 -5.90 -8.51 3.28
N VAL A 71 -6.07 -8.53 1.96
CA VAL A 71 -5.02 -8.05 1.03
C VAL A 71 -4.95 -6.53 0.96
N GLY A 72 -6.09 -5.85 1.02
CA GLY A 72 -6.20 -4.39 0.97
C GLY A 72 -6.10 -3.75 2.36
N ALA A 73 -7.00 -4.11 3.29
CA ALA A 73 -7.10 -3.38 4.56
C ALA A 73 -6.06 -3.77 5.63
N LEU A 74 -5.50 -4.99 5.58
CA LEU A 74 -4.41 -5.43 6.46
C LEU A 74 -3.05 -5.34 5.76
N LEU A 75 -2.94 -5.89 4.55
CA LEU A 75 -1.66 -5.95 3.81
C LEU A 75 -1.41 -4.79 2.84
N GLY A 76 -2.37 -3.90 2.57
CA GLY A 76 -2.23 -2.91 1.50
C GLY A 76 -1.03 -1.98 1.67
N GLY A 77 -0.90 -1.35 2.85
CA GLY A 77 0.21 -0.44 3.16
C GLY A 77 1.39 -1.08 3.91
N TYR A 78 1.17 -2.20 4.58
CA TYR A 78 2.13 -2.76 5.53
C TYR A 78 3.48 -3.16 4.89
N PRO A 79 3.55 -3.94 3.81
CA PRO A 79 4.84 -4.38 3.27
C PRO A 79 5.67 -3.23 2.69
N LEU A 80 5.05 -2.21 2.08
CA LEU A 80 5.74 -0.98 1.64
C LEU A 80 6.41 -0.29 2.83
N ALA A 81 5.66 -0.10 3.92
CA ALA A 81 6.17 0.50 5.14
C ALA A 81 7.27 -0.36 5.79
N GLN A 82 7.11 -1.68 5.77
CA GLN A 82 8.13 -2.59 6.27
C GLN A 82 9.43 -2.48 5.47
N GLY A 83 9.35 -2.30 4.15
CA GLY A 83 10.54 -2.00 3.35
C GLY A 83 11.21 -0.69 3.77
N SER A 84 10.44 0.36 4.08
CA SER A 84 11.00 1.60 4.64
C SER A 84 11.68 1.38 6.00
N VAL A 85 11.16 0.47 6.84
CA VAL A 85 11.79 0.09 8.11
C VAL A 85 13.14 -0.60 7.86
N TYR A 86 13.20 -1.58 6.94
CA TYR A 86 14.47 -2.22 6.55
C TYR A 86 15.47 -1.26 5.90
N LEU A 87 14.98 -0.15 5.34
CA LEU A 87 15.83 0.89 4.73
C LEU A 87 16.38 1.89 5.75
N LEU A 88 15.57 2.28 6.75
CA LEU A 88 15.85 3.43 7.63
C LEU A 88 16.24 3.04 9.05
N MET A 89 15.82 1.86 9.53
CA MET A 89 16.00 1.42 10.90
C MET A 89 17.08 0.32 10.99
N ASN A 90 17.50 0.01 12.21
CA ASN A 90 18.43 -1.11 12.42
C ASN A 90 17.75 -2.47 12.14
N LYS A 91 18.55 -3.48 11.77
CA LYS A 91 18.05 -4.82 11.41
C LYS A 91 17.24 -5.48 12.53
N ARG A 92 17.67 -5.32 13.78
CA ARG A 92 16.99 -5.92 14.94
C ARG A 92 15.55 -5.42 15.05
N PHE A 93 15.35 -4.10 14.96
CA PHE A 93 14.03 -3.49 14.97
C PHE A 93 13.20 -3.98 13.78
N ALA A 94 13.76 -3.98 12.57
CA ALA A 94 13.07 -4.44 11.37
C ALA A 94 12.59 -5.90 11.48
N HIS A 95 13.42 -6.81 11.98
CA HIS A 95 13.04 -8.22 12.15
C HIS A 95 12.00 -8.41 13.26
N ILE A 96 12.14 -7.72 14.39
CA ILE A 96 11.17 -7.79 15.49
C ILE A 96 9.79 -7.31 15.03
N THR A 97 9.72 -6.14 14.37
CA THR A 97 8.45 -5.64 13.85
C THR A 97 7.88 -6.53 12.76
N THR A 98 8.73 -7.09 11.89
CA THR A 98 8.31 -8.09 10.88
C THR A 98 7.58 -9.26 11.54
N LEU A 99 8.21 -9.88 12.54
CA LEU A 99 7.64 -11.05 13.22
C LEU A 99 6.32 -10.69 13.91
N PHE A 100 6.30 -9.58 14.66
CA PHE A 100 5.12 -9.11 15.36
C PHE A 100 3.93 -8.87 14.41
N PHE A 101 4.14 -8.10 13.34
CA PHE A 101 3.06 -7.76 12.42
C PHE A 101 2.63 -8.92 11.53
N ILE A 102 3.54 -9.83 11.14
CA ILE A 102 3.15 -11.05 10.43
C ILE A 102 2.23 -11.91 11.30
N LEU A 103 2.60 -12.15 12.56
CA LEU A 103 1.76 -12.92 13.49
C LEU A 103 0.42 -12.24 13.73
N LEU A 104 0.41 -10.91 13.86
CA LEU A 104 -0.81 -10.11 13.99
C LEU A 104 -1.70 -10.25 12.76
N ILE A 105 -1.15 -10.15 11.55
CA ILE A 105 -1.90 -10.25 10.29
C ILE A 105 -2.43 -11.66 10.07
N ILE A 106 -1.66 -12.70 10.38
CA ILE A 106 -2.13 -14.10 10.32
C ILE A 106 -3.32 -14.30 11.27
N THR A 107 -3.19 -13.83 12.51
CA THR A 107 -4.25 -13.90 13.52
C THR A 107 -5.49 -13.13 13.08
N ALA A 108 -5.32 -11.90 12.59
CA ALA A 108 -6.41 -11.08 12.07
C ALA A 108 -7.09 -11.74 10.86
N SER A 109 -6.32 -12.34 9.95
CA SER A 109 -6.84 -13.02 8.76
C SER A 109 -7.69 -14.24 9.14
N TYR A 110 -7.27 -15.02 10.14
CA TYR A 110 -8.09 -16.10 10.68
C TYR A 110 -9.46 -15.59 11.14
N PHE A 111 -9.51 -14.53 11.94
CA PHE A 111 -10.77 -13.98 12.43
C PHE A 111 -11.61 -13.30 11.34
N VAL A 112 -10.99 -12.69 10.33
CA VAL A 112 -11.69 -12.15 9.14
C VAL A 112 -12.36 -13.27 8.35
N ILE A 113 -11.70 -14.43 8.21
CA ILE A 113 -12.29 -15.57 7.52
C ILE A 113 -13.44 -16.17 8.35
N SER A 114 -13.26 -16.26 9.66
CA SER A 114 -14.22 -16.89 10.58
C SER A 114 -15.44 -16.02 10.91
N THR A 115 -15.35 -14.69 10.86
CA THR A 115 -16.50 -13.84 11.22
C THR A 115 -17.65 -14.06 10.25
N PRO A 116 -18.89 -14.25 10.76
CA PRO A 116 -20.10 -14.15 9.96
C PRO A 116 -20.27 -12.74 9.37
N VAL A 117 -21.04 -12.65 8.29
CA VAL A 117 -21.41 -11.38 7.63
C VAL A 117 -22.89 -11.09 7.86
N GLU A 118 -23.19 -9.88 8.32
CA GLU A 118 -24.53 -9.33 8.53
C GLU A 118 -24.75 -8.18 7.56
N LEU A 119 -25.66 -8.38 6.60
CA LEU A 119 -25.98 -7.37 5.59
C LEU A 119 -27.15 -6.50 6.06
N PRO A 120 -26.97 -5.17 6.19
CA PRO A 120 -28.08 -4.28 6.50
C PRO A 120 -29.05 -4.19 5.31
N THR A 121 -30.31 -3.85 5.59
CA THR A 121 -31.35 -3.69 4.54
C THR A 121 -30.99 -2.62 3.50
N SER A 122 -30.20 -1.61 3.88
CA SER A 122 -29.71 -0.54 3.01
C SER A 122 -28.30 -0.83 2.43
N PHE A 123 -27.91 -2.10 2.30
CA PHE A 123 -26.58 -2.48 1.83
C PHE A 123 -26.35 -2.06 0.37
N ASN A 124 -25.24 -1.38 0.10
CA ASN A 124 -24.93 -0.77 -1.19
C ASN A 124 -23.94 -1.58 -2.05
N ASN A 125 -23.68 -2.85 -1.70
CA ASN A 125 -22.75 -3.74 -2.40
C ASN A 125 -21.29 -3.23 -2.49
N LYS A 126 -20.90 -2.26 -1.64
CA LYS A 126 -19.51 -1.80 -1.54
C LYS A 126 -18.75 -2.68 -0.55
N LEU A 127 -17.45 -2.84 -0.78
CA LEU A 127 -16.56 -3.58 0.11
C LEU A 127 -16.35 -2.76 1.39
N THR A 128 -16.75 -3.30 2.53
CA THR A 128 -16.62 -2.63 3.83
C THR A 128 -16.53 -3.66 4.95
N GLY A 129 -15.62 -3.45 5.89
CA GLY A 129 -15.58 -4.28 7.11
C GLY A 129 -16.76 -4.08 8.05
N SER A 130 -17.64 -3.09 7.81
CA SER A 130 -18.78 -2.80 8.69
C SER A 130 -19.85 -3.89 8.71
N VAL A 131 -19.84 -4.79 7.73
CA VAL A 131 -20.78 -5.92 7.67
C VAL A 131 -20.30 -7.15 8.44
N PHE A 132 -19.10 -7.12 9.06
CA PHE A 132 -18.67 -8.21 9.93
C PHE A 132 -19.48 -8.21 11.24
N ALA A 133 -20.07 -9.35 11.58
CA ALA A 133 -20.80 -9.55 12.83
C ALA A 133 -19.90 -9.28 14.05
N TRP A 134 -18.66 -9.78 14.00
CA TRP A 134 -17.65 -9.51 15.02
C TRP A 134 -17.00 -8.14 14.80
N LYS A 135 -17.63 -7.09 15.32
CA LYS A 135 -17.16 -5.70 15.17
C LYS A 135 -15.69 -5.49 15.58
N TRP A 136 -15.22 -6.24 16.58
CA TRP A 136 -13.86 -6.14 17.11
C TRP A 136 -12.77 -6.60 16.12
N VAL A 137 -13.11 -7.44 15.13
CA VAL A 137 -12.17 -7.86 14.06
C VAL A 137 -11.62 -6.64 13.30
N ARG A 138 -12.41 -5.56 13.23
CA ARG A 138 -11.99 -4.34 12.56
C ARG A 138 -10.89 -3.57 13.29
N TYR A 139 -10.62 -3.87 14.56
CA TYR A 139 -9.61 -3.16 15.34
C TYR A 139 -8.16 -3.53 14.98
N PHE A 140 -7.95 -4.64 14.27
CA PHE A 140 -6.63 -4.99 13.75
C PHE A 140 -6.12 -4.00 12.70
N SER A 141 -7.00 -3.58 11.79
CA SER A 141 -6.63 -2.73 10.64
C SER A 141 -6.08 -1.35 11.06
N PRO A 142 -6.70 -0.57 11.97
CA PRO A 142 -6.17 0.71 12.40
C PRO A 142 -4.73 0.64 12.94
N LEU A 143 -4.41 -0.37 13.76
CA LEU A 143 -3.06 -0.52 14.31
C LEU A 143 -2.01 -0.72 13.19
N ILE A 144 -2.31 -1.61 12.25
CA ILE A 144 -1.44 -1.91 11.11
C ILE A 144 -1.32 -0.68 10.19
N ASN A 145 -2.41 0.02 9.94
CA ASN A 145 -2.44 1.17 9.06
C ASN A 145 -1.74 2.40 9.66
N ILE A 146 -1.81 2.60 10.97
CA ILE A 146 -1.03 3.63 11.67
C ILE A 146 0.46 3.33 11.53
N TYR A 147 0.88 2.08 11.77
CA TYR A 147 2.26 1.67 11.55
C TYR A 147 2.69 1.92 10.10
N ALA A 148 1.86 1.50 9.13
CA ALA A 148 2.14 1.68 7.72
C ALA A 148 2.32 3.16 7.34
N PHE A 149 1.40 4.01 7.82
CA PHE A 149 1.45 5.45 7.60
C PHE A 149 2.73 6.08 8.18
N LEU A 150 3.06 5.78 9.43
CA LEU A 150 4.25 6.34 10.10
C LEU A 150 5.54 6.00 9.37
N PHE A 151 5.72 4.75 8.94
CA PHE A 151 6.97 4.32 8.32
C PHE A 151 7.04 4.56 6.81
N LEU A 152 5.93 4.50 6.09
CA LEU A 152 5.92 4.83 4.66
C LEU A 152 5.96 6.34 4.44
N VAL A 153 4.96 7.07 4.96
CA VAL A 153 4.84 8.52 4.76
C VAL A 153 5.84 9.25 5.64
N GLY A 154 5.87 8.96 6.94
CA GLY A 154 6.83 9.59 7.86
C GLY A 154 8.28 9.27 7.51
N GLY A 155 8.59 8.03 7.10
CA GLY A 155 9.92 7.64 6.64
C GLY A 155 10.37 8.38 5.37
N ALA A 156 9.45 8.58 4.42
CA ALA A 156 9.72 9.37 3.20
C ALA A 156 9.91 10.86 3.53
N ILE A 157 9.06 11.46 4.38
CA ILE A 157 9.19 12.85 4.83
C ILE A 157 10.54 13.05 5.56
N TYR A 158 10.87 12.16 6.48
CA TYR A 158 12.15 12.20 7.20
C TYR A 158 13.34 12.11 6.23
N SER A 159 13.27 11.21 5.25
CA SER A 159 14.31 11.07 4.23
C SER A 159 14.46 12.33 3.38
N ALA A 160 13.34 12.93 2.93
CA ALA A 160 13.36 14.20 2.20
C ALA A 160 13.99 15.33 3.04
N TYR A 161 13.58 15.47 4.30
CA TYR A 161 14.14 16.47 5.20
C TYR A 161 15.65 16.28 5.43
N LYS A 162 16.10 15.03 5.61
CA LYS A 162 17.51 14.70 5.76
C LYS A 162 18.33 15.10 4.53
N TYR A 163 17.86 14.79 3.31
CA TYR A 163 18.53 15.18 2.07
C TYR A 163 18.54 16.70 1.85
N TYR A 164 17.44 17.37 2.21
CA TYR A 164 17.37 18.83 2.17
C TYR A 164 18.42 19.49 3.07
N LYS A 165 18.58 19.00 4.31
CA LYS A 165 19.62 19.49 5.23
C LYS A 165 21.05 19.25 4.73
N GLN A 166 21.27 18.22 3.92
CA GLN A 166 22.56 17.92 3.31
C GLN A 166 22.84 18.72 2.03
N GLY A 167 21.93 19.62 1.63
CA GLY A 167 22.05 20.40 0.40
C GLY A 167 21.70 19.62 -0.88
N ILE A 168 21.33 18.35 -0.78
CA ILE A 168 21.01 17.49 -1.92
C ILE A 168 19.51 17.63 -2.24
N LYS A 169 19.16 18.63 -3.06
CA LYS A 169 17.76 19.00 -3.35
C LYS A 169 17.19 18.39 -4.64
N GLU A 170 17.97 17.57 -5.34
CA GLU A 170 17.60 17.09 -6.67
C GLU A 170 16.76 15.82 -6.61
N ALA A 171 17.24 14.72 -7.20
CA ALA A 171 16.48 13.49 -7.33
C ALA A 171 16.05 12.84 -5.99
N PRO A 172 16.91 12.65 -4.97
CA PRO A 172 16.50 11.94 -3.75
C PRO A 172 15.51 12.74 -2.89
N PHE A 173 15.58 14.07 -2.91
CA PHE A 173 14.58 14.92 -2.25
C PHE A 173 13.22 14.78 -2.95
N LYS A 174 13.16 15.06 -4.25
CA LYS A 174 11.91 14.98 -5.04
C LYS A 174 11.27 13.61 -4.96
N GLY A 175 12.06 12.54 -5.09
CA GLY A 175 11.55 11.18 -5.06
C GLY A 175 10.88 10.80 -3.73
N ASN A 176 11.45 11.22 -2.61
CA ASN A 176 10.85 10.99 -1.30
C ASN A 176 9.56 11.81 -1.10
N ILE A 177 9.46 13.02 -1.64
CA ILE A 177 8.20 13.80 -1.61
C ILE A 177 7.10 13.08 -2.39
N PHE A 178 7.40 12.56 -3.58
CA PHE A 178 6.45 11.77 -4.36
C PHE A 178 5.97 10.51 -3.62
N ILE A 179 6.87 9.79 -2.94
CA ILE A 179 6.49 8.63 -2.11
C ILE A 179 5.61 9.06 -0.93
N ALA A 180 5.94 10.17 -0.26
CA ALA A 180 5.15 10.68 0.86
C ALA A 180 3.72 11.05 0.44
N ILE A 181 3.58 11.81 -0.65
CA ILE A 181 2.27 12.16 -1.23
C ILE A 181 1.54 10.88 -1.63
N GLY A 182 2.23 9.97 -2.31
CA GLY A 182 1.64 8.75 -2.82
C GLY A 182 1.13 7.80 -1.74
N GLY A 183 1.84 7.72 -0.60
CA GLY A 183 1.39 6.94 0.57
C GLY A 183 0.29 7.65 1.38
N LEU A 184 0.21 8.97 1.35
CA LEU A 184 -0.81 9.75 2.05
C LEU A 184 -2.18 9.64 1.38
N LEU A 185 -2.22 9.65 0.05
CA LEU A 185 -3.46 9.71 -0.74
C LEU A 185 -4.43 8.55 -0.43
N PRO A 186 -4.04 7.26 -0.47
CA PRO A 186 -4.93 6.16 -0.09
C PRO A 186 -5.48 6.27 1.34
N GLY A 187 -4.68 6.81 2.27
CA GLY A 187 -5.12 7.06 3.64
C GLY A 187 -6.23 8.11 3.74
N ILE A 188 -6.17 9.15 2.90
CA ILE A 188 -7.24 10.13 2.74
C ILE A 188 -8.47 9.44 2.13
N GLY A 189 -8.32 8.73 1.02
CA GLY A 189 -9.42 8.00 0.38
C GLY A 189 -10.13 7.02 1.31
N GLY A 190 -9.36 6.25 2.09
CA GLY A 190 -9.88 5.32 3.09
C GLY A 190 -10.61 5.99 4.27
N SER A 191 -10.37 7.28 4.50
CA SER A 191 -11.16 8.06 5.46
C SER A 191 -12.49 8.51 4.87
N PHE A 192 -12.52 8.85 3.57
CA PHE A 192 -13.73 9.21 2.82
C PHE A 192 -14.69 8.03 2.61
N THR A 193 -14.19 6.79 2.55
CA THR A 193 -15.07 5.60 2.47
C THR A 193 -15.98 5.46 3.69
N ARG A 194 -15.54 5.93 4.87
CA ARG A 194 -16.38 5.96 6.09
C ARG A 194 -17.50 6.99 6.00
N ALA A 195 -17.32 8.03 5.19
CA ALA A 195 -18.34 9.02 4.87
C ALA A 195 -19.23 8.60 3.67
N GLY A 196 -19.05 7.39 3.13
CA GLY A 196 -19.83 6.84 2.03
C GLY A 196 -19.27 7.12 0.62
N TYR A 197 -18.14 7.83 0.50
CA TYR A 197 -17.53 8.19 -0.78
C TYR A 197 -16.41 7.22 -1.15
N VAL A 198 -16.78 6.05 -1.71
CA VAL A 198 -15.81 4.99 -2.07
C VAL A 198 -15.02 5.34 -3.33
N GLU A 199 -15.60 6.15 -4.20
CA GLU A 199 -15.00 6.59 -5.46
C GLU A 199 -13.74 7.44 -5.23
N VAL A 200 -13.68 8.16 -4.11
CA VAL A 200 -12.50 8.93 -3.69
C VAL A 200 -11.33 7.98 -3.42
N LEU A 201 -11.58 6.83 -2.80
CA LEU A 201 -10.55 5.82 -2.56
C LEU A 201 -9.90 5.39 -3.88
N TYR A 202 -10.70 4.98 -4.85
CA TYR A 202 -10.19 4.48 -6.14
C TYR A 202 -9.29 5.51 -6.86
N VAL A 203 -9.71 6.77 -6.86
CA VAL A 203 -8.91 7.87 -7.46
C VAL A 203 -7.60 8.06 -6.68
N THR A 204 -7.68 8.12 -5.35
CA THR A 204 -6.51 8.37 -4.51
C THR A 204 -5.53 7.19 -4.51
N GLU A 205 -5.99 5.96 -4.67
CA GLU A 205 -5.15 4.77 -4.81
C GLU A 205 -4.39 4.79 -6.13
N PHE A 206 -5.06 5.08 -7.24
CA PHE A 206 -4.41 5.17 -8.54
C PHE A 206 -3.34 6.26 -8.58
N ILE A 207 -3.72 7.49 -8.21
CA ILE A 207 -2.80 8.64 -8.17
C ILE A 207 -1.68 8.37 -7.16
N GLY A 208 -2.01 7.77 -6.02
CA GLY A 208 -1.06 7.41 -4.98
C GLY A 208 0.00 6.45 -5.48
N LEU A 209 -0.42 5.35 -6.13
CA LEU A 209 0.48 4.36 -6.69
C LEU A 209 1.37 4.93 -7.80
N VAL A 210 0.81 5.78 -8.67
CA VAL A 210 1.57 6.49 -9.72
C VAL A 210 2.63 7.41 -9.09
N ALA A 211 2.28 8.15 -8.03
CA ALA A 211 3.23 9.00 -7.32
C ALA A 211 4.36 8.18 -6.67
N ILE A 212 4.04 7.05 -6.00
CA ILE A 212 5.06 6.15 -5.45
C ILE A 212 5.99 5.63 -6.56
N TYR A 213 5.45 5.24 -7.71
CA TYR A 213 6.24 4.79 -8.86
C TYR A 213 7.20 5.87 -9.35
N TYR A 214 6.74 7.10 -9.58
CA TYR A 214 7.61 8.20 -10.00
C TYR A 214 8.70 8.49 -8.96
N GLY A 215 8.33 8.49 -7.68
CA GLY A 215 9.30 8.68 -6.61
C GLY A 215 10.39 7.61 -6.57
N TYR A 216 10.00 6.34 -6.73
CA TYR A 216 10.91 5.21 -6.88
C TYR A 216 11.82 5.36 -8.11
N LYS A 217 11.25 5.69 -9.28
CA LYS A 217 11.97 5.80 -10.55
C LYS A 217 13.05 6.88 -10.48
N ILE A 218 12.71 8.07 -9.99
CA ILE A 218 13.64 9.20 -9.80
C ILE A 218 14.83 8.77 -8.92
N ILE A 219 14.57 8.07 -7.80
CA ILE A 219 15.62 7.61 -6.88
C ILE A 219 16.50 6.52 -7.53
N LYS A 220 15.89 5.59 -8.27
CA LYS A 220 16.58 4.49 -8.97
C LYS A 220 17.54 5.03 -10.04
N GLU A 221 17.06 5.91 -10.91
CA GLU A 221 17.82 6.46 -12.04
C GLU A 221 19.01 7.31 -11.57
N ASN A 222 18.81 8.13 -10.54
CA ASN A 222 19.90 8.93 -9.96
C ASN A 222 21.02 8.05 -9.38
N LYS A 223 20.69 6.91 -8.75
CA LYS A 223 21.71 5.97 -8.27
C LYS A 223 22.46 5.28 -9.40
N VAL A 224 21.83 5.07 -10.56
CA VAL A 224 22.52 4.50 -11.73
C VAL A 224 23.50 5.52 -12.29
N PHE A 225 23.05 6.77 -12.51
CA PHE A 225 23.87 7.87 -13.01
C PHE A 225 25.13 8.10 -12.17
N LEU A 226 24.99 8.18 -10.84
CA LEU A 226 26.13 8.38 -9.94
C LEU A 226 27.12 7.20 -9.91
N ASN A 227 26.69 5.98 -10.28
CA ASN A 227 27.59 4.83 -10.36
C ASN A 227 28.33 4.79 -11.69
N THR A 228 27.71 5.24 -12.80
CA THR A 228 28.38 5.32 -14.10
C THR A 228 29.48 6.38 -14.10
N ASP A 229 29.23 7.57 -13.54
CA ASP A 229 30.21 8.66 -13.45
C ASP A 229 31.43 8.32 -12.57
N ARG A 230 31.27 7.41 -11.60
CA ARG A 230 32.39 6.94 -10.76
C ARG A 230 33.21 5.83 -11.39
N SER A 231 32.72 5.22 -12.47
CA SER A 231 33.38 4.14 -13.20
C SER A 231 34.03 4.58 -14.51
N SER A 232 33.79 5.82 -14.93
CA SER A 232 34.44 6.52 -16.04
C SER A 232 35.60 7.38 -15.57
#